data_AF-A0A2M7XSG5-F1
#
_entry.id   AF-A0A2M7XSG5-F1
#
_cell.length_a   1.000
_cell.length_b   1.000
_cell.length_c   1.000
_cell.angle_alpha   90.00
_cell.angle_beta   90.00
_cell.angle_gamma   90.00
#
_symmetry.space_group_name_H-M   'P 1'
#
loop_
_entity.id
_entity.type
_entity.pdbx_description
1 polymer ?
#
loop_
_entity_poly.entity_id
_entity_poly.type
_entity_poly.pdbx_seq_one_letter_code
_entity_poly.pdbx_strand_id
1 'polypeptide(L)'
;LDSALPAFKPTFICMDVEGAEPEVLKGAVRLLEESRPDLAVSVYHAPHHIWEIPNFLHHLNLGYTFYLRNYTTFTGETVLYASVG
;
A
#
# COMPACT_ATOMS: atom_id res chain seq x y z
N LEU A 1 4.27 4.95 10.05
CA LEU A 1 3.16 5.89 9.80
C LEU A 1 2.37 6.17 11.09
N ASP A 2 2.06 5.12 11.86
CA ASP A 2 1.26 5.23 13.10
C ASP A 2 1.84 6.22 14.12
N SER A 3 3.17 6.27 14.26
CA SER A 3 3.86 7.20 15.15
C SER A 3 3.85 8.65 14.67
N ALA A 4 3.77 8.87 13.35
CA ALA A 4 3.81 10.19 12.76
C ALA A 4 2.45 10.90 12.82
N LEU A 5 1.35 10.14 12.77
CA LEU A 5 -0.02 10.66 12.65
C LEU A 5 -1.01 9.91 13.57
N PRO A 6 -0.85 9.99 14.91
CA PRO A 6 -1.53 9.10 15.86
C PRO A 6 -3.07 9.25 15.98
N ALA A 7 -3.64 10.36 15.49
CA ALA A 7 -5.09 10.61 15.51
C ALA A 7 -5.67 10.84 14.10
N PHE A 8 -4.87 10.62 13.06
CA PHE A 8 -5.29 10.84 11.68
C PHE A 8 -6.03 9.60 11.15
N LYS A 9 -7.18 9.83 10.52
CA LYS A 9 -7.98 8.78 9.88
C LYS A 9 -8.06 9.06 8.39
N PRO A 10 -7.03 8.66 7.61
CA PRO A 10 -7.08 8.85 6.17
C PRO A 10 -8.18 7.99 5.57
N THR A 11 -8.80 8.50 4.50
CA THR A 11 -9.65 7.70 3.61
C THR A 11 -8.86 7.17 2.41
N PHE A 12 -7.70 7.76 2.12
CA PHE A 12 -6.82 7.37 1.01
C PHE A 12 -5.34 7.57 1.37
N ILE A 13 -4.49 6.64 0.95
CA ILE A 13 -3.03 6.73 1.06
C ILE A 13 -2.41 6.48 -0.31
N CYS A 14 -1.65 7.46 -0.80
CA CYS A 14 -0.73 7.29 -1.92
C CYS A 14 0.69 7.14 -1.38
N MET A 15 1.45 6.19 -1.91
CA MET A 15 2.78 5.86 -1.42
C MET A 15 3.77 5.66 -2.56
N ASP A 16 4.76 6.55 -2.60
CA ASP A 16 5.93 6.49 -3.47
C ASP A 16 7.12 6.94 -2.62
N VAL A 17 7.81 5.98 -1.99
CA VAL A 17 8.80 6.24 -0.93
C VAL A 17 10.15 5.58 -1.25
N GLU A 18 10.45 5.48 -2.55
CA GLU A 18 11.75 5.05 -3.09
C GLU A 18 12.23 3.71 -2.51
N GLY A 19 11.32 2.73 -2.46
CA GLY A 19 11.63 1.37 -2.02
C GLY A 19 11.33 1.07 -0.55
N ALA A 20 10.93 2.06 0.25
CA ALA A 20 10.54 1.86 1.64
C ALA A 20 9.05 1.45 1.82
N GLU A 21 8.34 1.10 0.73
CA GLU A 21 6.90 0.81 0.80
C GLU A 21 6.57 -0.32 1.78
N PRO A 22 7.29 -1.48 1.79
CA PRO A 22 7.03 -2.54 2.76
C PRO A 22 7.20 -2.07 4.21
N GLU A 23 8.22 -1.29 4.51
CA GLU A 23 8.53 -0.79 5.86
C GLU A 23 7.48 0.23 6.32
N VAL A 24 7.05 1.13 5.44
CA VAL A 24 6.00 2.11 5.74
C VAL A 24 4.68 1.40 6.03
N LEU A 25 4.32 0.39 5.23
CA LEU A 25 3.12 -0.42 5.45
C LEU A 25 3.19 -1.24 6.75
N LYS A 26 4.33 -1.87 7.06
CA LYS A 26 4.57 -2.57 8.34
C LYS A 26 4.42 -1.62 9.53
N GLY A 27 4.87 -0.37 9.38
CA GLY A 27 4.70 0.69 10.39
C GLY A 27 3.36 1.43 10.35
N ALA A 28 2.39 0.96 9.56
CA ALA A 28 1.05 1.54 9.40
C ALA A 28 -0.07 0.56 9.76
N VAL A 29 0.26 -0.61 10.34
CA VAL A 29 -0.71 -1.70 10.58
C VAL A 29 -1.91 -1.21 11.39
N ARG A 30 -1.70 -0.46 12.48
CA ARG A 30 -2.83 0.02 13.28
C ARG A 30 -3.73 0.97 12.49
N LEU A 31 -3.14 1.89 11.73
CA LEU A 31 -3.91 2.81 10.90
C LEU A 31 -4.71 2.05 9.83
N LEU A 32 -4.12 1.03 9.19
CA LEU A 32 -4.79 0.19 8.20
C LEU A 32 -5.96 -0.59 8.81
N GLU A 33 -5.78 -1.16 10.00
CA GLU A 33 -6.84 -1.87 10.75
C GLU A 33 -7.99 -0.93 11.15
N GLU A 34 -7.66 0.25 11.68
CA GLU A 34 -8.64 1.19 12.21
C GLU A 34 -9.40 1.96 11.11
N SER A 35 -8.71 2.37 10.04
CA SER A 35 -9.25 3.28 9.03
C SER A 35 -9.56 2.62 7.69
N ARG A 36 -8.91 1.50 7.37
CA ARG A 36 -9.08 0.77 6.09
C ARG A 36 -9.13 1.70 4.86
N PRO A 37 -8.16 2.63 4.71
CA PRO A 37 -8.17 3.57 3.59
C PRO A 37 -7.99 2.84 2.27
N ASP A 38 -8.45 3.45 1.19
CA ASP A 38 -8.03 3.08 -0.14
C ASP A 38 -6.52 3.34 -0.29
N LEU A 39 -5.81 2.45 -0.98
CA LEU A 39 -4.36 2.51 -1.14
C LEU A 39 -4.00 2.66 -2.62
N ALA A 40 -2.96 3.45 -2.90
CA ALA A 40 -2.23 3.47 -4.15
C ALA A 40 -0.74 3.39 -3.82
N VAL A 41 -0.12 2.24 -4.05
CA VAL A 41 1.25 1.93 -3.62
C VAL A 41 2.11 1.67 -4.85
N SER A 42 3.22 2.41 -4.99
CA SER A 42 4.26 2.12 -5.99
C SER A 42 4.85 0.73 -5.74
N VAL A 43 4.80 -0.15 -6.74
CA VAL A 43 5.35 -1.51 -6.66
C VAL A 43 6.49 -1.75 -7.65
N TYR A 44 7.09 -0.68 -8.16
CA TYR A 44 8.14 -0.74 -9.18
C TYR A 44 9.57 -0.55 -8.64
N HIS A 45 9.73 -0.10 -7.38
CA HIS A 45 11.04 0.19 -6.78
C HIS A 45 11.92 -1.03 -6.53
N ALA A 46 11.30 -2.19 -6.32
CA ALA A 46 12.00 -3.48 -6.35
C ALA A 46 11.13 -4.55 -7.00
N PRO A 47 11.73 -5.51 -7.74
CA PRO A 47 10.96 -6.56 -8.43
C PRO A 47 10.02 -7.34 -7.50
N HIS A 48 10.40 -7.50 -6.23
CA HIS A 48 9.63 -8.27 -5.26
C HIS A 48 8.46 -7.52 -4.62
N HIS A 49 8.39 -6.19 -4.77
CA HIS A 49 7.29 -5.39 -4.24
C HIS A 49 5.95 -5.79 -4.86
N ILE A 50 5.95 -6.23 -6.12
CA ILE A 50 4.74 -6.67 -6.84
C ILE A 50 4.04 -7.87 -6.17
N TRP A 51 4.75 -8.70 -5.39
CA TRP A 51 4.15 -9.81 -4.65
C TRP A 51 4.23 -9.65 -3.13
N GLU A 52 5.28 -9.03 -2.58
CA GLU A 52 5.41 -8.84 -1.12
C GLU A 52 4.29 -7.96 -0.58
N ILE A 53 4.03 -6.81 -1.22
CA ILE A 53 3.06 -5.82 -0.75
C ILE A 53 1.62 -6.35 -0.76
N PRO A 54 1.08 -6.90 -1.88
CA PRO A 54 -0.27 -7.43 -1.86
C PRO A 54 -0.39 -8.64 -0.93
N ASN A 55 0.65 -9.48 -0.81
CA ASN A 55 0.63 -10.58 0.15
C ASN A 55 0.56 -10.05 1.59
N PHE A 56 1.38 -9.08 1.97
CA PHE A 56 1.35 -8.48 3.30
C PHE A 56 -0.05 -7.93 3.61
N LEU A 57 -0.61 -7.11 2.72
CA LEU A 57 -1.95 -6.52 2.89
C LEU A 57 -3.05 -7.59 2.96
N HIS A 58 -2.93 -8.67 2.18
CA HIS A 58 -3.86 -9.79 2.22
C HIS A 58 -3.83 -10.52 3.57
N HIS A 59 -2.63 -10.73 4.14
CA HIS A 59 -2.47 -11.39 5.45
C HIS A 59 -3.05 -10.59 6.62
N LEU A 60 -3.21 -9.28 6.48
CA LEU A 60 -3.93 -8.47 7.47
C LEU A 60 -5.43 -8.79 7.53
N ASN A 61 -5.98 -9.49 6.52
CA ASN A 61 -7.38 -9.92 6.46
C ASN A 61 -8.39 -8.76 6.61
N LEU A 62 -8.08 -7.60 6.02
CA LEU A 62 -8.89 -6.38 6.13
C LEU A 62 -9.99 -6.25 5.05
N GLY A 63 -10.13 -7.24 4.17
CA GLY A 63 -11.13 -7.24 3.10
C GLY A 63 -10.74 -6.44 1.85
N TYR A 64 -9.44 -6.17 1.66
CA TYR A 64 -8.96 -5.47 0.47
C TYR A 64 -9.14 -6.28 -0.82
N THR A 65 -9.68 -5.61 -1.84
CA THR A 65 -9.63 -6.03 -3.24
C THR A 65 -8.48 -5.31 -3.93
N PHE A 66 -7.65 -6.06 -4.65
CA PHE A 66 -6.43 -5.55 -5.28
C PHE A 66 -6.61 -5.31 -6.78
N TYR A 67 -6.06 -4.21 -7.28
CA TYR A 67 -5.99 -3.88 -8.70
C TYR A 67 -4.57 -3.44 -9.02
N LEU A 68 -4.06 -3.81 -10.19
CA LEU A 68 -2.71 -3.43 -10.63
C LEU A 68 -2.82 -2.63 -11.92
N ARG A 69 -2.13 -1.50 -11.99
CA ARG A 69 -2.03 -0.69 -13.21
C ARG A 69 -0.61 -0.21 -13.42
N ASN A 70 -0.14 -0.34 -14.66
CA ASN A 70 1.09 0.26 -15.13
C ASN A 70 0.75 1.48 -16.00
N TYR A 71 1.48 2.57 -15.80
CA TYR A 71 1.24 3.85 -16.48
C TYR A 71 2.27 4.17 -17.57
N THR A 72 3.23 3.28 -17.82
CA THR A 72 4.28 3.47 -18.83
C THR A 72 4.35 2.30 -19.81
N THR A 73 5.41 2.23 -20.61
CA THR A 73 5.75 1.04 -21.41
C THR A 73 6.85 0.20 -20.76
N PHE A 74 7.31 0.57 -19.57
CA PHE A 74 8.37 -0.07 -18.81
C PHE A 74 7.84 -0.51 -17.44
N THR A 75 8.72 -1.05 -16.58
CA THR A 75 8.33 -1.50 -15.24
C THR A 75 8.03 -0.35 -14.27
N GLY A 76 8.50 0.86 -14.56
CA GLY A 76 8.25 2.07 -13.77
C GLY A 76 6.78 2.49 -13.76
N GLU A 77 6.40 3.25 -12.73
CA GLU A 77 5.02 3.72 -12.50
C GLU A 77 3.99 2.56 -12.50
N THR A 78 4.39 1.39 -11.98
CA THR A 78 3.44 0.31 -11.68
C THR A 78 2.88 0.53 -10.28
N VAL A 79 1.57 0.72 -10.19
CA VAL A 79 0.86 1.02 -8.94
C VAL A 79 -0.11 -0.11 -8.60
N LEU A 80 0.00 -0.60 -7.37
CA LEU A 80 -0.98 -1.46 -6.73
C LEU A 80 -2.03 -0.59 -6.04
N TYR A 81 -3.29 -0.76 -6.44
CA TYR A 81 -4.42 -0.23 -5.73
C TYR A 81 -5.02 -1.29 -4.83
N ALA A 82 -5.47 -0.89 -3.63
CA ALA A 82 -6.23 -1.74 -2.73
C ALA A 82 -7.43 -0.95 -2.19
N SER A 83 -8.62 -1.53 -2.24
CA SER A 83 -9.86 -0.90 -1.75
C SER A 83 -10.73 -1.91 -1.01
N VAL A 84 -11.39 -1.48 0.06
CA VAL A 84 -12.38 -2.30 0.78
C VAL A 84 -13.75 -2.00 0.17
N GLY A 85 -14.44 -3.05 -0.28
CA GLY A 85 -15.78 -2.95 -0.87
C GLY A 85 -16.86 -2.51 0.11
#